data_AF-A0A920IY90-F1
#
_entry.id   AF-A0A920IY90-F1
#
_cell.length_a   1.000
_cell.length_b   1.000
_cell.length_c   1.000
_cell.angle_alpha   90.00
_cell.angle_beta   90.00
_cell.angle_gamma   90.00
#
_symmetry.space_group_name_H-M   'P 1'
#
loop_
_entity.id
_entity.type
_entity.pdbx_description
1 polymer ?
#
loop_
_entity_poly.entity_id
_entity_poly.type
_entity_poly.pdbx_seq_one_letter_code
_entity_poly.pdbx_strand_id
1 'polypeptide(L)' 'MEDKISPNSEIEVLAKKEDGSEVRFKTLLRIDTQIEAEYYFNGGLLPFVLRKMVRESK' A
#
# COMPACT_ATOMS: atom_id res chain seq x y z
N MET A 1 3.93 11.37 9.30
CA MET A 1 2.49 11.09 9.12
C MET A 1 2.44 9.82 8.33
N GLU A 2 2.23 8.68 8.98
CA GLU A 2 2.02 7.42 8.25
C GLU A 2 0.62 7.50 7.64
N ASP A 3 0.54 7.61 6.31
CA ASP A 3 -0.71 7.46 5.59
C ASP A 3 -1.19 6.03 5.79
N LYS A 4 -1.94 5.80 6.88
CA LYS A 4 -2.59 4.52 7.15
C LYS A 4 -3.67 4.32 6.10
N ILE A 5 -3.27 3.66 5.02
CA ILE A 5 -4.16 3.13 4.00
C ILE A 5 -5.27 2.34 4.70
N SER A 6 -6.52 2.75 4.47
CA SER A 6 -7.69 2.04 4.93
C SER A 6 -8.19 1.11 3.83
N PRO A 7 -8.71 -0.09 4.17
CA PRO A 7 -9.23 -1.00 3.15
C PRO A 7 -10.30 -0.35 2.29
N ASN A 8 -10.28 -0.62 0.98
CA ASN A 8 -11.20 -0.05 -0.02
C ASN A 8 -11.19 1.50 -0.11
N SER A 9 -10.11 2.16 0.29
CA SER A 9 -10.01 3.62 0.14
C SER A 9 -9.85 4.02 -1.33
N GLU A 10 -10.40 5.17 -1.72
CA GLU A 10 -10.06 5.82 -2.99
C GLU A 10 -8.76 6.61 -2.87
N ILE A 11 -7.91 6.55 -3.88
CA ILE A 11 -6.71 7.39 -4.00
C ILE A 11 -6.81 8.29 -5.24
N GLU A 12 -6.21 9.48 -5.17
CA GLU A 12 -6.01 10.34 -6.34
C GLU A 12 -4.73 9.90 -7.07
N VAL A 13 -4.85 9.62 -8.35
CA VAL A 13 -3.74 9.30 -9.25
C VAL A 13 -3.47 10.50 -10.14
N LEU A 14 -2.21 10.93 -10.19
CA LEU A 14 -1.70 11.90 -11.15
C LEU A 14 -0.93 11.17 -12.25
N ALA A 15 -1.50 11.12 -13.45
CA ALA A 15 -0.82 10.59 -14.63
C ALA A 15 -0.22 11.74 -15.45
N LYS A 16 1.09 11.71 -15.66
CA LYS A 16 1.81 12.67 -16.50
C LYS A 16 2.09 12.06 -17.87
N LYS A 17 1.72 12.77 -18.94
CA LYS A 17 1.97 12.38 -20.33
C LYS A 17 3.36 12.82 -20.77
N GLU A 18 3.85 12.25 -21.88
CA GLU A 18 5.14 12.62 -22.48
C GLU A 18 5.19 14.09 -22.92
N ASP A 19 4.05 14.66 -23.32
CA ASP A 19 3.91 16.08 -23.67
C ASP A 19 3.91 17.03 -22.45
N GLY A 20 3.98 16.48 -21.23
CA GLY A 20 3.99 17.23 -19.98
C GLY A 20 2.60 17.56 -19.41
N SER A 21 1.51 17.24 -20.11
CA SER A 21 0.16 17.40 -19.58
C SER A 21 -0.14 16.38 -18.48
N GLU A 22 -1.02 16.76 -17.55
CA GLU A 22 -1.38 15.95 -16.38
C GLU A 22 -2.87 15.60 -16.40
N VAL A 23 -3.19 14.37 -16.02
CA VAL A 23 -4.56 13.89 -15.81
C VAL A 23 -4.70 13.40 -14.38
N ARG A 24 -5.68 13.92 -13.66
CA ARG A 24 -6.04 13.50 -12.30
C ARG A 24 -7.31 12.66 -12.35
N PHE A 25 -7.27 11.51 -11.70
CA PHE A 25 -8.45 10.64 -11.58
C PHE A 25 -8.37 9.84 -10.28
N LYS A 26 -9.54 9.40 -9.79
CA LYS A 26 -9.64 8.57 -8.60
C LYS A 26 -9.59 7.09 -8.96
N THR A 27 -8.96 6.28 -8.13
CA THR A 27 -8.95 4.82 -8.26
C THR A 27 -9.21 4.15 -6.92
N LEU A 28 -9.80 2.95 -6.98
CA LEU A 28 -9.94 2.10 -5.80
C LEU A 28 -8.59 1.45 -5.48
N LEU A 29 -8.14 1.59 -4.24
CA LEU A 29 -6.95 0.91 -3.75
C LEU A 29 -7.26 -0.56 -3.43
N ARG A 30 -6.58 -1.49 -4.09
CA ARG A 30 -6.72 -2.95 -3.89
C ARG A 30 -5.92 -3.47 -2.69
N ILE A 31 -6.08 -2.78 -1.57
CA ILE A 31 -5.77 -3.31 -0.24
C ILE A 31 -7.13 -3.57 0.37
N ASP A 32 -7.55 -4.83 0.31
CA ASP A 32 -8.92 -5.25 0.57
C ASP A 32 -9.11 -5.57 2.07
N THR A 33 -8.00 -5.85 2.78
CA THR A 33 -7.98 -6.17 4.22
C THR A 33 -6.94 -5.37 4.99
N GLN A 34 -7.14 -5.25 6.30
CA GLN A 34 -6.17 -4.57 7.19
C GLN A 34 -4.81 -5.27 7.22
N ILE A 35 -4.78 -6.61 7.15
CA ILE A 35 -3.53 -7.36 7.17
C ILE A 35 -2.70 -7.14 5.89
N GLU A 36 -3.34 -6.93 4.74
CA GLU A 36 -2.65 -6.55 3.50
C GLU A 36 -2.00 -5.17 3.61
N ALA A 37 -2.66 -4.22 4.29
CA ALA A 37 -2.06 -2.91 4.58
C ALA A 37 -0.80 -3.09 5.44
N GLU A 38 -0.85 -3.93 6.49
CA GLU A 38 0.31 -4.25 7.31
C GLU A 38 1.45 -4.86 6.48
N TYR A 39 1.14 -5.80 5.59
CA TYR A 39 2.13 -6.38 4.68
C TYR A 39 2.75 -5.31 3.78
N TYR A 40 1.95 -4.43 3.18
CA TYR A 40 2.42 -3.35 2.31
C TYR A 40 3.40 -2.42 3.04
N PHE A 41 3.04 -1.93 4.23
CA PHE A 41 3.94 -1.07 5.03
C PHE A 41 5.19 -1.77 5.54
N ASN A 42 5.16 -3.11 5.62
CA ASN A 42 6.29 -3.93 6.01
C ASN A 42 7.17 -4.39 4.82
N GLY A 43 6.99 -3.82 3.63
CA GLY A 43 7.77 -4.17 2.45
C GLY A 43 7.36 -5.51 1.82
N GLY A 44 6.14 -5.96 2.09
CA GLY A 44 5.52 -7.16 1.52
C GLY A 44 5.23 -8.27 2.54
N LEU A 45 4.48 -9.26 2.08
CA LEU A 45 4.08 -10.43 2.88
C LEU A 45 5.29 -11.21 3.40
N LEU A 46 6.24 -11.57 2.52
CA LEU A 46 7.37 -12.41 2.90
C LEU A 46 8.28 -11.73 3.96
N PRO A 47 8.70 -10.46 3.79
CA PRO A 47 9.46 -9.77 4.83
C PRO A 47 8.71 -9.64 6.16
N PHE A 48 7.39 -9.39 6.12
CA PHE A 48 6.56 -9.34 7.32
C PHE A 48 6.58 -10.68 8.07
N VAL A 49 6.32 -11.78 7.38
CA VAL A 49 6.24 -13.12 7.96
C VAL A 49 7.60 -13.54 8.53
N LEU A 50 8.70 -13.34 7.80
CA LEU A 50 10.03 -13.70 8.27
C LEU A 50 10.41 -12.95 9.56
N ARG A 51 10.13 -11.63 9.63
CA ARG A 51 10.38 -10.86 10.86
C ARG A 51 9.48 -11.29 12.01
N LYS A 52 8.22 -11.65 11.73
CA LYS A 52 7.29 -12.18 12.72
C LYS A 52 7.81 -13.51 13.29
N MET A 53 8.26 -14.43 12.44
CA MET A 53 8.84 -15.71 12.86
C MET A 53 10.07 -15.52 13.76
N VAL A 54 10.99 -14.62 13.39
CA VAL A 54 12.18 -14.32 14.21
C VAL A 54 11.79 -13.75 15.58
N ARG A 55 10.75 -12.91 15.65
CA ARG A 55 10.25 -12.34 16.91
C ARG A 55 9.56 -13.38 17.79
N GLU A 56 8.83 -14.32 17.19
CA GLU A 56 8.10 -15.39 17.89
C GLU A 56 9.00 -16.56 18.29
N SER A 57 10.18 -16.69 17.69
CA SER A 57 11.19 -17.71 18.02
C SER A 57 12.13 -17.28 19.16
N LYS A 58 11.89 -16.11 19.75
CA LYS A 58 12.50 -15.68 21.02
C LYS A 58 11.60 -16.08 22.18
#